data_AF-A0A7W0VN83-F1
#
_entry.id   AF-A0A7W0VN83-F1
#
_cell.length_a   1.000
_cell.length_b   1.000
_cell.length_c   1.000
_cell.angle_alpha   90.00
_cell.angle_beta   90.00
_cell.angle_gamma   90.00
#
_symmetry.space_group_name_H-M   'P 1'
#
loop_
_entity.id
_entity.type
_entity.pdbx_description
1 polymer ?
#
loop_
_entity_poly.entity_id
_entity_poly.type
_entity_poly.pdbx_seq_one_letter_code
_entity_poly.pdbx_strand_id
1 'polypeptide(L)'
;MKRLLLVSLFLVAACTRQNKEFCCTSAEDCASVGVDDDRRECGEGLACVDHQCNPALCATEGCTVQAPTCDVMRDVCSACSTSTECARFPSATVCDPATGGCVECVSAADCSSAMPVCDAQACRGCRLDSECASLACGEDGACVAEQQAVYLSTTGNDAPPCSRAQPCRDPRFATQQTNGNRQHLVFLKGNYDVGSNYTWSIGTGATTAPSIKIHGGGSTITASTSDGFVTLGIPALVRDLEIVNTAFFAIRAQTTVTLERSKVHGGAAGITSNGSLTLRDSEVRSAGCGIQLNGGSIAIDGVTITGGANGVCAVFPTVVDFKNLLVHGTSSTGLDLPQATGTIAFTTVTSTGSAGTSATAVRCTFSNLAFTSSIAWTPNLSRPVIDTCTVINSIVGPMPIVGGTNLDPLFVNSSNADFHLSGGSPARDMANTGPKTDFEQDPRPRGARFDLGADEAP
;
A
#
# COMPACT_ATOMS: atom_id res chain seq x y z
N MET A 1 26.43 -110.98 5.94
CA MET A 1 25.09 -110.37 6.15
C MET A 1 25.27 -108.87 6.37
N LYS A 2 24.52 -108.04 5.62
CA LYS A 2 24.00 -106.68 5.96
C LYS A 2 24.98 -105.61 6.49
N ARG A 3 25.03 -104.36 6.05
CA ARG A 3 24.24 -103.52 5.14
C ARG A 3 25.11 -102.31 4.79
N LEU A 4 25.14 -101.96 3.51
CA LEU A 4 25.69 -100.73 2.95
C LEU A 4 24.77 -99.55 3.37
N LEU A 5 25.31 -98.50 3.99
CA LEU A 5 24.58 -97.25 4.26
C LEU A 5 25.07 -96.19 3.25
N LEU A 6 24.29 -95.95 2.20
CA LEU A 6 24.46 -94.79 1.33
C LEU A 6 23.83 -93.58 2.03
N VAL A 7 24.65 -92.59 2.37
CA VAL A 7 24.18 -91.24 2.69
C VAL A 7 24.27 -90.42 1.40
N SER A 8 23.12 -90.17 0.80
CA SER A 8 22.93 -89.31 -0.37
C SER A 8 23.11 -87.84 0.03
N LEU A 9 24.26 -87.27 -0.36
CA LEU A 9 24.57 -85.85 -0.24
C LEU A 9 23.82 -85.10 -1.37
N PHE A 10 22.73 -84.42 -1.03
CA PHE A 10 22.08 -83.48 -1.94
C PHE A 10 22.99 -82.23 -2.04
N LEU A 11 23.70 -82.08 -3.16
CA LEU A 11 24.33 -80.82 -3.52
C LEU A 11 23.22 -79.78 -3.77
N VAL A 12 23.11 -78.81 -2.86
CA VAL A 12 22.40 -77.56 -3.10
C VAL A 12 23.26 -76.78 -4.09
N ALA A 13 22.90 -76.80 -5.37
CA ALA A 13 23.52 -75.92 -6.37
C ALA A 13 23.10 -74.48 -6.04
N ALA A 14 23.90 -73.80 -5.22
CA ALA A 14 23.73 -72.36 -4.97
C ALA A 14 23.89 -71.63 -6.31
N CYS A 15 22.83 -70.97 -6.77
CA CYS A 15 22.92 -70.06 -7.90
C CYS A 15 23.89 -68.92 -7.54
N THR A 16 25.07 -68.91 -8.14
CA THR A 16 26.08 -67.85 -7.94
C THR A 16 25.87 -66.63 -8.85
N ARG A 17 24.83 -66.63 -9.69
CA ARG A 17 24.44 -65.43 -10.45
C ARG A 17 23.70 -64.48 -9.53
N GLN A 18 24.31 -63.32 -9.28
CA GLN A 18 23.63 -62.17 -8.66
C GLN A 18 22.38 -61.82 -9.45
N ASN A 19 21.24 -61.78 -8.75
CA ASN A 19 20.01 -61.24 -9.31
C ASN A 19 20.17 -59.71 -9.41
N LYS A 20 20.21 -59.19 -10.63
CA LYS A 20 20.39 -57.75 -10.90
C LYS A 20 19.17 -56.92 -10.53
N GLU A 21 18.02 -57.56 -10.32
CA GLU A 21 16.77 -56.92 -9.90
C GLU A 21 16.63 -56.81 -8.38
N PHE A 22 17.57 -57.40 -7.62
CA PHE A 22 17.52 -57.42 -6.15
C PHE A 22 18.43 -56.36 -5.54
N CYS A 23 17.94 -55.70 -4.51
CA CYS A 23 18.66 -54.64 -3.79
C CYS A 23 18.39 -54.69 -2.28
N CYS A 24 19.22 -53.98 -1.52
CA CYS A 24 19.03 -53.75 -0.09
C CYS A 24 19.83 -52.53 0.35
N THR A 25 19.28 -51.76 1.29
CA THR A 25 19.75 -50.39 1.62
C THR A 25 20.69 -50.30 2.82
N SER A 26 20.78 -51.36 3.63
CA SER A 26 21.70 -51.50 4.78
C SER A 26 22.02 -52.97 5.07
N ALA A 27 23.02 -53.24 5.91
CA ALA A 27 23.38 -54.60 6.30
C ALA A 27 22.21 -55.36 6.99
N GLU A 28 21.42 -54.65 7.81
CA GLU A 28 20.23 -55.22 8.47
C GLU A 28 19.13 -55.54 7.46
N ASP A 29 18.96 -54.69 6.43
CA ASP A 29 18.00 -54.88 5.35
C ASP A 29 18.40 -56.07 4.46
N CYS A 30 19.68 -56.19 4.09
CA CYS A 30 20.22 -57.33 3.35
C CYS A 30 20.09 -58.64 4.15
N ALA A 31 20.40 -58.60 5.45
CA ALA A 31 20.28 -59.75 6.35
C ALA A 31 18.81 -60.21 6.50
N SER A 32 17.84 -59.30 6.44
CA SER A 32 16.40 -59.62 6.56
C SER A 32 15.90 -60.58 5.46
N VAL A 33 16.62 -60.62 4.32
CA VAL A 33 16.32 -61.46 3.15
C VAL A 33 17.42 -62.50 2.89
N GLY A 34 18.30 -62.73 3.86
CA GLY A 34 19.31 -63.79 3.81
C GLY A 34 20.49 -63.50 2.88
N VAL A 35 20.79 -62.23 2.62
CA VAL A 35 21.95 -61.79 1.83
C VAL A 35 23.02 -61.23 2.77
N ASP A 36 24.20 -61.81 2.72
CA ASP A 36 25.38 -61.40 3.51
C ASP A 36 26.17 -60.31 2.74
N ASP A 37 25.56 -59.13 2.60
CA ASP A 37 26.18 -57.93 2.01
C ASP A 37 25.85 -56.72 2.89
N ASP A 38 26.74 -55.71 2.91
CA ASP A 38 26.51 -54.48 3.67
C ASP A 38 25.49 -53.53 3.00
N ARG A 39 25.40 -53.59 1.68
CA ARG A 39 24.46 -52.82 0.83
C ARG A 39 24.49 -53.38 -0.60
N ARG A 40 23.33 -53.45 -1.26
CA ARG A 40 23.24 -53.66 -2.72
C ARG A 40 22.46 -52.54 -3.37
N GLU A 41 23.17 -51.75 -4.17
CA GLU A 41 22.60 -50.65 -4.94
C GLU A 41 21.99 -51.15 -6.25
N CYS A 42 20.92 -50.48 -6.67
CA CYS A 42 20.38 -50.66 -8.00
C CYS A 42 21.22 -49.94 -9.06
N GLY A 43 21.05 -50.32 -10.33
CA GLY A 43 21.66 -49.60 -11.46
C GLY A 43 21.16 -48.17 -11.59
N GLU A 44 21.82 -47.36 -12.42
CA GLU A 44 21.44 -45.95 -12.64
C GLU A 44 19.93 -45.79 -12.92
N GLY A 45 19.27 -44.90 -12.18
CA GLY A 45 17.85 -44.56 -12.36
C GLY A 45 16.85 -45.46 -11.61
N LEU A 46 17.32 -46.42 -10.80
CA LEU A 46 16.47 -47.35 -10.06
C LEU A 46 16.62 -47.14 -8.54
N ALA A 47 15.50 -47.14 -7.82
CA ALA A 47 15.40 -47.15 -6.36
C ALA A 47 15.19 -48.57 -5.83
N CYS A 48 15.64 -48.80 -4.59
CA CYS A 48 15.34 -50.05 -3.91
C CYS A 48 13.99 -49.96 -3.19
N VAL A 49 12.98 -50.63 -3.72
CA VAL A 49 11.62 -50.67 -3.14
C VAL A 49 11.25 -52.14 -2.92
N ASP A 50 10.99 -52.52 -1.67
CA ASP A 50 10.68 -53.91 -1.28
C ASP A 50 11.66 -54.95 -1.84
N HIS A 51 12.96 -54.65 -1.71
CA HIS A 51 14.09 -55.45 -2.23
C HIS A 51 14.13 -55.63 -3.75
N GLN A 52 13.37 -54.82 -4.50
CA GLN A 52 13.36 -54.81 -5.96
C GLN A 52 13.85 -53.47 -6.51
N CYS A 53 14.64 -53.53 -7.58
CA CYS A 53 15.09 -52.35 -8.30
C CYS A 53 13.99 -51.82 -9.23
N ASN A 54 13.22 -50.85 -8.73
CA ASN A 54 12.15 -50.20 -9.47
C ASN A 54 12.58 -48.79 -9.92
N PRO A 55 12.03 -48.23 -11.00
CA PRO A 55 12.20 -46.81 -11.30
C PRO A 55 11.78 -45.98 -10.08
N ALA A 56 12.63 -45.06 -9.63
CA ALA A 56 12.30 -44.18 -8.51
C ALA A 56 11.07 -43.33 -8.89
N LEU A 57 9.96 -43.47 -8.15
CA LEU A 57 8.75 -42.68 -8.36
C LEU A 57 9.06 -41.18 -8.26
N CYS A 58 9.95 -40.76 -7.35
CA CYS A 58 10.34 -39.36 -7.26
C CYS A 58 11.13 -38.84 -8.47
N ALA A 59 11.73 -39.74 -9.27
CA ALA A 59 12.40 -39.40 -10.51
C ALA A 59 11.45 -39.38 -11.71
N THR A 60 10.36 -40.15 -11.68
CA THR A 60 9.37 -40.23 -12.78
C THR A 60 8.18 -39.28 -12.59
N GLU A 61 7.63 -39.21 -11.38
CA GLU A 61 6.51 -38.33 -11.00
C GLU A 61 7.00 -36.93 -10.58
N GLY A 62 8.26 -36.83 -10.15
CA GLY A 62 8.88 -35.59 -9.67
C GLY A 62 8.57 -35.29 -8.21
N CYS A 63 9.38 -34.43 -7.59
CA CYS A 63 9.12 -33.91 -6.26
C CYS A 63 8.49 -32.52 -6.28
N THR A 64 7.83 -32.14 -5.19
CA THR A 64 7.20 -30.83 -5.04
C THR A 64 8.20 -29.73 -4.73
N VAL A 65 7.74 -28.48 -4.74
CA VAL A 65 8.56 -27.31 -4.39
C VAL A 65 9.06 -27.36 -2.94
N GLN A 66 8.35 -27.98 -2.00
CA GLN A 66 8.78 -28.04 -0.59
C GLN A 66 9.88 -29.07 -0.32
N ALA A 67 10.05 -30.06 -1.19
CA ALA A 67 11.05 -31.11 -1.06
C ALA A 67 11.60 -31.47 -2.46
N PRO A 68 12.34 -30.56 -3.10
CA PRO A 68 12.61 -30.60 -4.54
C PRO A 68 13.56 -31.70 -4.99
N THR A 69 14.39 -32.24 -4.09
CA THR A 69 15.48 -33.16 -4.46
C THR A 69 15.03 -34.61 -4.29
N CYS A 70 15.10 -35.40 -5.37
CA CYS A 70 14.79 -36.84 -5.32
C CYS A 70 16.04 -37.63 -4.90
N ASP A 71 15.98 -38.29 -3.74
CA ASP A 71 16.93 -39.33 -3.37
C ASP A 71 16.51 -40.63 -4.07
N VAL A 72 17.09 -40.86 -5.25
CA VAL A 72 16.81 -42.04 -6.09
C VAL A 72 17.13 -43.37 -5.40
N MET A 73 17.92 -43.38 -4.33
CA MET A 73 18.24 -44.63 -3.63
C MET A 73 17.14 -45.02 -2.64
N ARG A 74 16.47 -44.03 -2.06
CA ARG A 74 15.40 -44.20 -1.06
C ARG A 74 14.01 -44.00 -1.62
N ASP A 75 13.91 -43.49 -2.85
CA ASP A 75 12.67 -43.03 -3.47
C ASP A 75 11.94 -41.97 -2.61
N VAL A 76 12.71 -41.06 -2.02
CA VAL A 76 12.20 -40.02 -1.10
C VAL A 76 12.59 -38.63 -1.61
N CYS A 77 11.62 -37.73 -1.57
CA CYS A 77 11.83 -36.31 -1.82
C CYS A 77 12.42 -35.62 -0.57
N SER A 78 13.42 -34.78 -0.79
CA SER A 78 14.23 -34.15 0.25
C SER A 78 14.44 -32.66 -0.02
N ALA A 79 14.91 -31.95 1.00
CA ALA A 79 15.21 -30.53 0.93
C ALA A 79 16.25 -30.22 -0.15
N CYS A 80 16.15 -29.04 -0.78
CA CYS A 80 17.27 -28.48 -1.51
C CYS A 80 18.35 -28.00 -0.54
N SER A 81 19.57 -27.95 -1.08
CA SER A 81 20.75 -27.34 -0.51
C SER A 81 21.25 -26.16 -1.35
N THR A 82 20.90 -26.12 -2.65
CA THR A 82 21.31 -25.08 -3.61
C THR A 82 20.20 -24.76 -4.60
N SER A 83 20.19 -23.53 -5.13
CA SER A 83 19.19 -23.10 -6.11
C SER A 83 19.24 -23.88 -7.43
N THR A 84 20.33 -24.57 -7.74
CA THR A 84 20.40 -25.45 -8.94
C THR A 84 19.38 -26.58 -8.87
N GLU A 85 19.07 -27.09 -7.68
CA GLU A 85 18.05 -28.13 -7.47
C GLU A 85 16.63 -27.61 -7.67
N CYS A 86 16.46 -26.28 -7.65
CA CYS A 86 15.18 -25.60 -7.86
C CYS A 86 14.95 -25.17 -9.32
N ALA A 87 15.93 -25.33 -10.22
CA ALA A 87 15.87 -24.83 -11.59
C ALA A 87 14.67 -25.35 -12.41
N ARG A 88 14.10 -26.49 -12.04
CA ARG A 88 12.92 -27.06 -12.70
C ARG A 88 11.60 -26.38 -12.34
N PHE A 89 11.57 -25.53 -11.32
CA PHE A 89 10.37 -24.81 -10.89
C PHE A 89 10.43 -23.36 -11.39
N PRO A 90 9.75 -23.03 -12.50
CA PRO A 90 9.93 -21.73 -13.17
C PRO A 90 9.50 -20.52 -12.33
N SER A 91 8.63 -20.73 -11.33
CA SER A 91 8.17 -19.70 -10.40
C SER A 91 8.80 -19.81 -9.00
N ALA A 92 9.78 -20.69 -8.82
CA ALA A 92 10.41 -20.96 -7.53
C ALA A 92 11.82 -21.52 -7.72
N THR A 93 12.73 -20.71 -8.29
CA THR A 93 14.07 -21.18 -8.69
C THR A 93 15.12 -21.06 -7.60
N VAL A 94 14.77 -20.55 -6.42
CA VAL A 94 15.71 -20.27 -5.32
C VAL A 94 15.53 -21.30 -4.21
N CYS A 95 16.62 -21.88 -3.73
CA CYS A 95 16.55 -22.73 -2.55
C CYS A 95 16.54 -21.87 -1.29
N ASP A 96 15.51 -22.03 -0.45
CA ASP A 96 15.49 -21.45 0.89
C ASP A 96 16.21 -22.37 1.88
N PRO A 97 17.40 -21.97 2.40
CA PRO A 97 18.16 -22.82 3.33
C PRO A 97 17.46 -23.01 4.68
N ALA A 98 16.47 -22.17 5.03
CA ALA A 98 15.74 -22.30 6.30
C ALA A 98 14.67 -23.40 6.24
N THR A 99 13.99 -23.53 5.10
CA THR A 99 12.89 -24.49 4.92
C THR A 99 13.27 -25.72 4.09
N GLY A 100 14.32 -25.64 3.29
CA GLY A 100 14.70 -26.68 2.32
C GLY A 100 13.78 -26.71 1.08
N GLY A 101 12.86 -25.75 0.97
CA GLY A 101 11.95 -25.62 -0.17
C GLY A 101 12.50 -24.69 -1.24
N CYS A 102 12.03 -24.89 -2.46
CA CYS A 102 12.16 -23.97 -3.56
C CYS A 102 11.14 -22.85 -3.45
N VAL A 103 11.63 -21.61 -3.49
CA VAL A 103 10.88 -20.37 -3.37
C VAL A 103 11.22 -19.42 -4.51
N GLU A 104 10.44 -18.37 -4.69
CA GLU A 104 10.74 -17.35 -5.69
C GLU A 104 11.96 -16.51 -5.29
N CYS A 105 12.08 -16.19 -3.99
CA CYS A 105 13.16 -15.38 -3.47
C CYS A 105 13.44 -15.66 -1.99
N VAL A 106 14.68 -15.42 -1.57
CA VAL A 106 15.06 -15.31 -0.15
C VAL A 106 15.54 -13.89 0.18
N SER A 107 15.82 -13.10 -0.85
CA SER A 107 16.26 -11.71 -0.76
C SER A 107 15.79 -10.92 -1.98
N ALA A 108 15.84 -9.58 -1.90
CA ALA A 108 15.53 -8.72 -3.04
C ALA A 108 16.46 -8.95 -4.26
N ALA A 109 17.65 -9.53 -4.06
CA ALA A 109 18.59 -9.81 -5.15
C ALA A 109 18.13 -10.97 -6.06
N ASP A 110 17.21 -11.81 -5.58
CA ASP A 110 16.63 -12.90 -6.36
C ASP A 110 15.51 -12.40 -7.29
N CYS A 111 15.03 -11.18 -7.05
CA CYS A 111 13.89 -10.63 -7.75
C CYS A 111 14.27 -9.77 -8.97
N SER A 112 13.35 -9.68 -9.93
CA SER A 112 13.51 -8.82 -11.10
C SER A 112 13.29 -7.33 -10.77
N SER A 113 13.75 -6.42 -11.63
CA SER A 113 13.54 -4.98 -11.43
C SER A 113 12.06 -4.55 -11.46
N ALA A 114 11.18 -5.33 -12.09
CA ALA A 114 9.74 -5.07 -12.13
C ALA A 114 9.01 -5.48 -10.84
N MET A 115 9.59 -6.42 -10.09
CA MET A 115 9.06 -6.92 -8.82
C MET A 115 10.18 -6.99 -7.78
N PRO A 116 10.79 -5.86 -7.41
CA PRO A 116 12.09 -5.83 -6.75
C PRO A 116 12.08 -6.23 -5.27
N VAL A 117 10.91 -6.46 -4.67
CA VAL A 117 10.77 -6.74 -3.25
C VAL A 117 10.51 -8.23 -3.04
N CYS A 118 11.34 -8.88 -2.23
CA CYS A 118 11.07 -10.21 -1.71
C CYS A 118 10.24 -10.11 -0.42
N ASP A 119 9.02 -10.62 -0.45
CA ASP A 119 8.08 -10.59 0.68
C ASP A 119 7.42 -11.95 0.84
N ALA A 120 7.53 -12.53 2.03
CA ALA A 120 7.05 -13.89 2.31
C ALA A 120 7.45 -14.91 1.23
N GLN A 121 8.72 -14.90 0.82
CA GLN A 121 9.31 -15.82 -0.18
C GLN A 121 8.76 -15.68 -1.62
N ALA A 122 8.00 -14.61 -1.90
CA ALA A 122 7.49 -14.24 -3.22
C ALA A 122 7.98 -12.85 -3.64
N CYS A 123 8.28 -12.67 -4.92
CA CYS A 123 8.63 -11.36 -5.46
C CYS A 123 7.36 -10.54 -5.69
N ARG A 124 7.42 -9.26 -5.38
CA ARG A 124 6.34 -8.30 -5.64
C ARG A 124 6.88 -6.92 -5.98
N GLY A 125 6.00 -6.09 -6.54
CA GLY A 125 6.27 -4.67 -6.71
C GLY A 125 6.54 -3.98 -5.36
N CYS A 126 7.35 -2.93 -5.40
CA CYS A 126 7.45 -1.97 -4.31
C CYS A 126 6.10 -1.25 -4.12
N ARG A 127 5.83 -0.88 -2.88
CA ARG A 127 4.67 -0.12 -2.40
C ARG A 127 5.12 1.16 -1.70
N LEU A 128 6.27 1.12 -1.04
CA LEU A 128 6.86 2.25 -0.32
C LEU A 128 8.21 2.64 -0.93
N ASP A 129 8.53 3.93 -0.86
CA ASP A 129 9.83 4.46 -1.27
C ASP A 129 10.99 3.78 -0.56
N SER A 130 10.82 3.49 0.73
CA SER A 130 11.84 2.84 1.57
C SER A 130 12.15 1.39 1.19
N GLU A 131 11.33 0.75 0.35
CA GLU A 131 11.61 -0.60 -0.17
C GLU A 131 12.62 -0.57 -1.33
N CYS A 132 12.88 0.62 -1.89
CA CYS A 132 13.81 0.82 -2.97
C CYS A 132 15.12 1.40 -2.48
N ALA A 133 16.24 0.86 -2.98
CA ALA A 133 17.56 1.41 -2.67
C ALA A 133 17.64 2.90 -3.01
N SER A 134 17.07 3.32 -4.14
CA SER A 134 16.98 4.73 -4.59
C SER A 134 16.05 5.61 -3.77
N LEU A 135 15.30 5.06 -2.80
CA LEU A 135 14.23 5.74 -2.06
C LEU A 135 13.11 6.26 -2.98
N ALA A 136 12.90 5.60 -4.11
CA ALA A 136 11.91 5.95 -5.11
C ALA A 136 11.26 4.69 -5.70
N CYS A 137 10.00 4.44 -5.36
CA CYS A 137 9.17 3.39 -5.96
C CYS A 137 8.34 3.93 -7.14
N GLY A 138 8.34 3.26 -8.28
CA GLY A 138 7.54 3.63 -9.44
C GLY A 138 6.04 3.40 -9.22
N GLU A 139 5.22 4.04 -10.05
CA GLU A 139 3.76 3.78 -10.08
C GLU A 139 3.43 2.39 -10.64
N ASP A 140 4.39 1.77 -11.34
CA ASP A 140 4.34 0.40 -11.87
C ASP A 140 4.84 -0.65 -10.87
N GLY A 141 5.25 -0.24 -9.66
CA GLY A 141 5.80 -1.12 -8.64
C GLY A 141 7.28 -1.50 -8.86
N ALA A 142 7.96 -0.92 -9.85
CA ALA A 142 9.40 -1.09 -10.04
C ALA A 142 10.20 -0.07 -9.21
N CYS A 143 11.41 -0.41 -8.77
CA CYS A 143 12.28 0.57 -8.13
C CYS A 143 12.90 1.50 -9.18
N VAL A 144 12.79 2.81 -8.96
CA VAL A 144 13.34 3.82 -9.86
C VAL A 144 14.86 3.74 -9.84
N ALA A 145 15.51 3.69 -11.01
CA ALA A 145 16.96 3.70 -11.09
C ALA A 145 17.51 5.05 -10.61
N GLU A 146 18.63 5.07 -9.87
CA GLU A 146 19.15 6.32 -9.30
C GLU A 146 19.44 7.40 -10.35
N GLN A 147 19.81 7.00 -11.57
CA GLN A 147 20.04 7.92 -12.69
C GLN A 147 18.79 8.64 -13.19
N GLN A 148 17.59 8.12 -12.89
CA GLN A 148 16.30 8.74 -13.20
C GLN A 148 15.79 9.64 -12.06
N ALA A 149 16.54 9.73 -10.95
CA ALA A 149 16.20 10.53 -9.79
C ALA A 149 17.13 11.75 -9.65
N VAL A 150 16.59 12.80 -9.04
CA VAL A 150 17.26 14.03 -8.63
C VAL A 150 17.08 14.11 -7.11
N TYR A 151 18.19 14.15 -6.38
CA TYR A 151 18.17 14.04 -4.92
C TYR A 151 18.28 15.39 -4.22
N LEU A 152 17.56 15.53 -3.13
CA LEU A 152 17.61 16.64 -2.20
C LEU A 152 18.14 16.20 -0.84
N SER A 153 18.91 17.08 -0.20
CA SER A 153 19.39 16.93 1.18
C SER A 153 19.45 18.28 1.86
N THR A 154 19.15 18.33 3.16
CA THR A 154 19.25 19.55 3.96
C THR A 154 20.69 20.09 4.05
N THR A 155 21.68 19.22 3.84
CA THR A 155 23.11 19.56 3.77
C THR A 155 23.68 19.42 2.36
N GLY A 156 22.81 19.38 1.34
CA GLY A 156 23.21 19.28 -0.06
C GLY A 156 23.97 20.51 -0.56
N ASN A 157 24.43 20.43 -1.81
CA ASN A 157 25.05 21.54 -2.52
C ASN A 157 24.43 21.64 -3.91
N ASP A 158 24.05 22.86 -4.31
CA ASP A 158 23.33 23.12 -5.57
C ASP A 158 24.28 23.09 -6.76
N ALA A 159 24.71 21.88 -7.11
CA ALA A 159 25.57 21.58 -8.24
C ALA A 159 24.95 20.44 -9.08
N PRO A 160 24.96 20.54 -10.42
CA PRO A 160 24.51 19.44 -11.26
C PRO A 160 25.37 18.19 -11.02
N PRO A 161 24.79 16.98 -11.11
CA PRO A 161 23.42 16.70 -11.54
C PRO A 161 22.42 16.50 -10.39
N CYS A 162 22.74 16.86 -9.13
CA CYS A 162 21.99 16.44 -7.94
C CYS A 162 21.85 14.91 -7.83
N SER A 163 22.99 14.19 -7.87
CA SER A 163 23.00 12.73 -7.68
C SER A 163 22.79 12.38 -6.21
N ARG A 164 22.60 11.09 -5.89
CA ARG A 164 22.48 10.67 -4.49
C ARG A 164 23.74 10.96 -3.67
N ALA A 165 24.92 10.82 -4.28
CA ALA A 165 26.21 11.10 -3.64
C ALA A 165 26.49 12.60 -3.50
N GLN A 166 25.86 13.43 -4.33
CA GLN A 166 25.97 14.89 -4.32
C GLN A 166 24.57 15.51 -4.49
N PRO A 167 23.72 15.42 -3.45
CA PRO A 167 22.34 15.90 -3.53
C PRO A 167 22.31 17.43 -3.51
N CYS A 168 21.28 18.01 -4.12
CA CYS A 168 21.05 19.44 -4.09
C CYS A 168 20.37 19.86 -2.77
N ARG A 169 20.45 21.15 -2.45
CA ARG A 169 19.83 21.72 -1.25
C ARG A 169 18.54 22.44 -1.57
N ASP A 170 18.53 23.20 -2.67
CA ASP A 170 17.41 24.05 -3.08
C ASP A 170 16.43 23.27 -4.01
N PRO A 171 15.15 23.12 -3.62
CA PRO A 171 14.10 22.51 -4.45
C PRO A 171 13.94 23.11 -5.85
N ARG A 172 14.11 24.43 -6.03
CA ARG A 172 14.06 25.08 -7.35
C ARG A 172 15.23 24.63 -8.21
N PHE A 173 16.44 24.59 -7.64
CA PHE A 173 17.63 24.13 -8.37
C PHE A 173 17.52 22.65 -8.75
N ALA A 174 17.08 21.81 -7.80
CA ALA A 174 16.81 20.39 -8.06
C ALA A 174 15.78 20.23 -9.19
N THR A 175 14.68 21.00 -9.16
CA THR A 175 13.66 20.97 -10.23
C THR A 175 14.26 21.24 -11.61
N GLN A 176 15.21 22.16 -11.72
CA GLN A 176 15.89 22.47 -12.99
C GLN A 176 16.74 21.30 -13.52
N GLN A 177 17.14 20.35 -12.67
CA GLN A 177 17.89 19.15 -13.07
C GLN A 177 16.99 18.01 -13.57
N THR A 178 15.67 18.19 -13.50
CA THR A 178 14.69 17.20 -13.97
C THR A 178 14.43 17.34 -15.47
N ASN A 179 14.11 16.23 -16.12
CA ASN A 179 13.82 16.17 -17.55
C ASN A 179 13.02 14.90 -17.88
N GLY A 180 12.76 14.64 -19.17
CA GLY A 180 12.02 13.45 -19.62
C GLY A 180 12.54 12.10 -19.09
N ASN A 181 13.84 11.99 -18.78
CA ASN A 181 14.47 10.79 -18.23
C ASN A 181 14.73 10.87 -16.71
N ARG A 182 14.60 12.05 -16.10
CA ARG A 182 14.87 12.32 -14.67
C ARG A 182 13.69 13.02 -14.01
N GLN A 183 12.58 12.30 -13.85
CA GLN A 183 11.30 12.88 -13.41
C GLN A 183 11.05 12.73 -11.90
N HIS A 184 11.94 12.05 -11.17
CA HIS A 184 11.76 11.74 -9.75
C HIS A 184 12.59 12.68 -8.89
N LEU A 185 11.94 13.53 -8.11
CA LEU A 185 12.56 14.32 -7.05
C LEU A 185 12.50 13.52 -5.75
N VAL A 186 13.66 13.23 -5.17
CA VAL A 186 13.78 12.38 -3.98
C VAL A 186 14.33 13.20 -2.83
N PHE A 187 13.52 13.42 -1.81
CA PHE A 187 13.94 14.06 -0.58
C PHE A 187 14.61 13.01 0.31
N LEU A 188 15.89 13.19 0.61
CA LEU A 188 16.49 12.49 1.74
C LEU A 188 15.84 13.02 3.02
N LYS A 189 15.53 12.10 3.95
CA LYS A 189 14.82 12.42 5.19
C LYS A 189 15.41 13.63 5.90
N GLY A 190 14.60 14.65 6.13
CA GLY A 190 15.02 15.85 6.85
C GLY A 190 13.97 16.95 6.87
N ASN A 191 14.32 18.05 7.54
CA ASN A 191 13.50 19.25 7.62
C ASN A 191 14.12 20.34 6.74
N TYR A 192 13.43 20.69 5.67
CA TYR A 192 13.85 21.65 4.65
C TYR A 192 13.18 22.99 4.90
N ASP A 193 13.81 23.83 5.73
CA ASP A 193 13.39 25.22 5.90
C ASP A 193 13.98 26.08 4.77
N VAL A 194 13.11 26.57 3.89
CA VAL A 194 13.47 27.42 2.75
C VAL A 194 13.22 28.91 3.02
N GLY A 195 12.78 29.26 4.24
CA GLY A 195 12.63 30.62 4.73
C GLY A 195 11.41 31.38 4.19
N SER A 196 11.47 32.71 4.32
CA SER A 196 10.42 33.62 3.90
C SER A 196 10.51 34.01 2.43
N ASN A 197 9.39 34.38 1.80
CA ASN A 197 9.33 34.82 0.39
C ASN A 197 9.87 33.77 -0.61
N TYR A 198 9.81 32.50 -0.22
CA TYR A 198 10.22 31.39 -1.06
C TYR A 198 8.99 30.70 -1.65
N THR A 199 8.89 30.71 -2.97
CA THR A 199 7.89 30.02 -3.79
C THR A 199 8.55 28.94 -4.64
N TRP A 200 8.05 27.72 -4.58
CA TRP A 200 8.54 26.60 -5.39
C TRP A 200 7.58 26.31 -6.54
N SER A 201 7.89 26.85 -7.71
CA SER A 201 7.08 26.65 -8.91
C SER A 201 7.65 25.53 -9.78
N ILE A 202 6.85 24.49 -10.01
CA ILE A 202 7.16 23.37 -10.88
C ILE A 202 6.25 23.46 -12.10
N GLY A 203 6.81 23.87 -13.24
CA GLY A 203 6.08 24.00 -14.49
C GLY A 203 7.03 23.98 -15.68
N THR A 204 6.51 24.19 -16.89
CA THR A 204 7.27 24.12 -18.15
C THR A 204 8.43 25.13 -18.25
N GLY A 205 8.41 26.20 -17.45
CA GLY A 205 9.54 27.14 -17.33
C GLY A 205 10.62 26.71 -16.35
N ALA A 206 10.34 25.74 -15.46
CA ALA A 206 11.26 25.26 -14.43
C ALA A 206 11.88 23.90 -14.78
N THR A 207 11.22 23.10 -15.62
CA THR A 207 11.68 21.77 -16.03
C THR A 207 11.20 21.43 -17.44
N THR A 208 11.92 20.53 -18.11
CA THR A 208 11.52 19.91 -19.39
C THR A 208 10.79 18.58 -19.20
N ALA A 209 10.64 18.12 -17.96
CA ALA A 209 9.89 16.91 -17.65
C ALA A 209 8.38 17.11 -17.96
N PRO A 210 7.71 16.15 -18.61
CA PRO A 210 6.27 16.22 -18.86
C PRO A 210 5.42 16.02 -17.59
N SER A 211 6.02 15.45 -16.54
CA SER A 211 5.41 15.26 -15.22
C SER A 211 6.51 15.12 -14.18
N ILE A 212 6.17 15.33 -12.90
CA ILE A 212 7.10 15.17 -11.78
C ILE A 212 6.55 14.19 -10.75
N LYS A 213 7.44 13.40 -10.13
CA LYS A 213 7.13 12.53 -9.00
C LYS A 213 7.99 12.98 -7.83
N ILE A 214 7.36 13.34 -6.71
CA ILE A 214 8.02 13.85 -5.52
C ILE A 214 7.91 12.81 -4.43
N HIS A 215 9.05 12.23 -4.08
CA HIS A 215 9.23 11.21 -3.06
C HIS A 215 9.75 11.90 -1.79
N GLY A 216 8.87 12.12 -0.81
CA GLY A 216 9.20 12.88 0.38
C GLY A 216 10.01 12.10 1.42
N GLY A 217 9.87 10.78 1.48
CA GLY A 217 10.59 9.94 2.44
C GLY A 217 10.30 10.28 3.93
N GLY A 218 9.12 10.84 4.21
CA GLY A 218 8.74 11.37 5.52
C GLY A 218 9.43 12.68 5.89
N SER A 219 9.89 13.45 4.90
CA SER A 219 10.50 14.76 5.11
C SER A 219 9.44 15.84 5.31
N THR A 220 9.86 16.95 5.92
CA THR A 220 9.06 18.17 6.03
C THR A 220 9.74 19.28 5.25
N ILE A 221 8.98 20.04 4.47
CA ILE A 221 9.46 21.26 3.80
C ILE A 221 8.61 22.45 4.25
N THR A 222 9.27 23.52 4.72
CA THR A 222 8.63 24.66 5.38
C THR A 222 9.03 25.98 4.74
N ALA A 223 8.04 26.83 4.48
CA ALA A 223 8.21 28.19 4.02
C ALA A 223 7.26 29.16 4.75
N SER A 224 7.51 30.46 4.60
CA SER A 224 6.60 31.53 4.99
C SER A 224 6.45 32.54 3.84
N THR A 225 5.48 32.31 2.96
CA THR A 225 5.27 33.15 1.75
C THR A 225 3.80 33.53 1.55
N SER A 226 3.56 34.77 1.13
CA SER A 226 2.23 35.34 0.89
C SER A 226 1.58 34.92 -0.43
N ASP A 227 2.36 34.40 -1.38
CA ASP A 227 1.87 34.15 -2.75
C ASP A 227 1.52 32.69 -3.01
N GLY A 228 1.76 31.84 -2.01
CA GLY A 228 1.70 30.38 -2.12
C GLY A 228 3.06 29.73 -2.10
N PHE A 229 3.18 28.58 -1.45
CA PHE A 229 4.46 27.90 -1.35
C PHE A 229 4.76 27.04 -2.58
N VAL A 230 4.06 25.93 -2.78
CA VAL A 230 4.33 25.01 -3.90
C VAL A 230 3.29 25.24 -5.01
N THR A 231 3.75 25.53 -6.23
CA THR A 231 2.87 25.62 -7.40
C THR A 231 3.17 24.48 -8.36
N LEU A 232 2.17 23.65 -8.64
CA LEU A 232 2.26 22.48 -9.51
C LEU A 232 1.54 22.79 -10.83
N GLY A 233 2.32 23.23 -11.81
CA GLY A 233 1.90 23.65 -13.15
C GLY A 233 2.05 22.58 -14.24
N ILE A 234 2.54 21.39 -13.89
CA ILE A 234 2.58 20.19 -14.73
C ILE A 234 2.07 18.99 -13.90
N PRO A 235 1.63 17.89 -14.55
CA PRO A 235 1.18 16.71 -13.83
C PRO A 235 2.16 16.26 -12.75
N ALA A 236 1.66 16.05 -11.53
CA ALA A 236 2.51 15.76 -10.37
C ALA A 236 1.92 14.67 -9.47
N LEU A 237 2.79 13.77 -9.01
CA LEU A 237 2.54 12.90 -7.86
C LEU A 237 3.42 13.39 -6.71
N VAL A 238 2.82 13.64 -5.55
CA VAL A 238 3.53 13.97 -4.31
C VAL A 238 3.19 12.91 -3.29
N ARG A 239 4.20 12.32 -2.65
CA ARG A 239 3.95 11.35 -1.59
C ARG A 239 4.92 11.42 -0.45
N ASP A 240 4.45 10.98 0.72
CA ASP A 240 5.26 10.86 1.93
C ASP A 240 6.00 12.17 2.29
N LEU A 241 5.38 13.33 1.99
CA LEU A 241 5.94 14.67 2.21
C LEU A 241 4.98 15.52 3.05
N GLU A 242 5.54 16.21 4.04
CA GLU A 242 4.83 17.28 4.75
C GLU A 242 5.21 18.65 4.15
N ILE A 243 4.21 19.39 3.67
CA ILE A 243 4.36 20.71 3.06
C ILE A 243 3.71 21.76 3.96
N VAL A 244 4.53 22.69 4.47
CA VAL A 244 4.11 23.73 5.41
C VAL A 244 4.34 25.11 4.81
N ASN A 245 3.28 25.90 4.69
CA ASN A 245 3.39 27.36 4.49
C ASN A 245 2.66 28.08 5.62
N THR A 246 3.39 28.82 6.45
CA THR A 246 2.81 29.47 7.63
C THR A 246 2.05 30.76 7.30
N ALA A 247 2.26 31.36 6.13
CA ALA A 247 1.73 32.70 5.81
C ALA A 247 0.50 32.69 4.88
N PHE A 248 0.40 31.72 3.97
CA PHE A 248 -0.69 31.67 2.99
C PHE A 248 -1.04 30.23 2.62
N PHE A 249 -1.36 29.94 1.36
CA PHE A 249 -1.63 28.56 0.96
C PHE A 249 -0.38 27.72 0.75
N ALA A 250 -0.43 26.44 1.11
CA ALA A 250 0.72 25.55 0.98
C ALA A 250 0.89 25.05 -0.46
N ILE A 251 -0.20 24.64 -1.12
CA ILE A 251 -0.14 24.09 -2.48
C ILE A 251 -1.12 24.82 -3.41
N ARG A 252 -0.67 25.09 -4.63
CA ARG A 252 -1.50 25.46 -5.79
C ARG A 252 -1.38 24.40 -6.88
N ALA A 253 -2.41 23.57 -7.01
CA ALA A 253 -2.53 22.57 -8.07
C ALA A 253 -3.20 23.19 -9.31
N GLN A 254 -2.45 23.38 -10.39
CA GLN A 254 -2.97 23.97 -11.63
C GLN A 254 -3.34 22.92 -12.68
N THR A 255 -2.84 21.70 -12.53
CA THR A 255 -3.06 20.56 -13.44
C THR A 255 -3.58 19.35 -12.67
N THR A 256 -3.46 18.16 -13.24
CA THR A 256 -3.64 16.90 -12.50
C THR A 256 -2.57 16.76 -11.43
N VAL A 257 -2.99 16.67 -10.17
CA VAL A 257 -2.09 16.47 -9.03
C VAL A 257 -2.64 15.36 -8.15
N THR A 258 -1.77 14.41 -7.77
CA THR A 258 -2.06 13.36 -6.80
C THR A 258 -1.21 13.58 -5.56
N LEU A 259 -1.81 13.53 -4.38
CA LEU A 259 -1.15 13.49 -3.08
C LEU A 259 -1.44 12.15 -2.41
N GLU A 260 -0.42 11.44 -1.98
CA GLU A 260 -0.54 10.18 -1.24
C GLU A 260 0.25 10.26 0.06
N ARG A 261 -0.33 9.85 1.20
CA ARG A 261 0.38 9.80 2.49
C ARG A 261 1.11 11.11 2.83
N SER A 262 0.50 12.24 2.47
CA SER A 262 1.14 13.56 2.54
C SER A 262 0.40 14.45 3.53
N LYS A 263 1.13 15.38 4.13
CA LYS A 263 0.58 16.33 5.09
C LYS A 263 0.69 17.74 4.54
N VAL A 264 -0.38 18.53 4.65
CA VAL A 264 -0.43 19.88 4.10
C VAL A 264 -0.90 20.87 5.15
N HIS A 265 -0.06 21.86 5.45
CA HIS A 265 -0.31 22.87 6.48
C HIS A 265 -0.24 24.27 5.88
N GLY A 266 -1.39 24.95 5.79
CA GLY A 266 -1.50 26.29 5.21
C GLY A 266 -1.93 27.37 6.20
N GLY A 267 -1.22 28.50 6.22
CA GLY A 267 -1.55 29.68 7.01
C GLY A 267 -2.85 30.37 6.60
N ALA A 268 -3.30 30.17 5.35
CA ALA A 268 -4.60 30.66 4.86
C ALA A 268 -5.46 29.52 4.27
N ALA A 269 -4.98 28.82 3.24
CA ALA A 269 -5.63 27.61 2.74
C ALA A 269 -4.64 26.45 2.69
N GLY A 270 -5.06 25.20 2.83
CA GLY A 270 -4.12 24.07 2.68
C GLY A 270 -3.73 23.95 1.20
N ILE A 271 -4.71 23.61 0.39
CA ILE A 271 -4.56 23.40 -1.05
C ILE A 271 -5.53 24.31 -1.80
N THR A 272 -5.05 24.92 -2.89
CA THR A 272 -5.89 25.56 -3.90
C THR A 272 -5.80 24.76 -5.19
N SER A 273 -6.93 24.36 -5.77
CA SER A 273 -6.96 23.60 -7.01
C SER A 273 -7.70 24.35 -8.12
N ASN A 274 -7.07 24.44 -9.28
CA ASN A 274 -7.70 24.86 -10.52
C ASN A 274 -7.84 23.69 -11.52
N GLY A 275 -7.31 22.50 -11.17
CA GLY A 275 -7.25 21.31 -12.01
C GLY A 275 -7.90 20.09 -11.35
N SER A 276 -7.48 18.90 -11.78
CA SER A 276 -7.92 17.63 -11.16
C SER A 276 -7.03 17.28 -9.97
N LEU A 277 -7.61 17.07 -8.81
CA LEU A 277 -6.89 16.80 -7.58
C LEU A 277 -7.29 15.43 -7.02
N THR A 278 -6.31 14.58 -6.69
CA THR A 278 -6.55 13.32 -5.98
C THR A 278 -5.79 13.35 -4.67
N LEU A 279 -6.45 13.05 -3.55
CA LEU A 279 -5.80 12.87 -2.26
C LEU A 279 -6.09 11.46 -1.74
N ARG A 280 -5.05 10.81 -1.25
CA ARG A 280 -5.11 9.49 -0.61
C ARG A 280 -4.33 9.52 0.69
N ASP A 281 -4.89 8.98 1.76
CA ASP A 281 -4.17 8.75 3.03
C ASP A 281 -3.50 10.01 3.59
N SER A 282 -4.11 11.17 3.36
CA SER A 282 -3.46 12.47 3.53
C SER A 282 -4.14 13.31 4.61
N GLU A 283 -3.37 14.25 5.17
CA GLU A 283 -3.83 15.18 6.19
C GLU A 283 -3.77 16.61 5.66
N VAL A 284 -4.84 17.38 5.86
CA VAL A 284 -4.87 18.81 5.52
C VAL A 284 -5.29 19.63 6.72
N ARG A 285 -4.48 20.63 7.06
CA ARG A 285 -4.77 21.61 8.10
C ARG A 285 -4.56 23.02 7.56
N SER A 286 -5.49 23.92 7.85
CA SER A 286 -5.29 25.35 7.54
C SER A 286 -6.05 26.28 8.49
N ALA A 287 -5.78 27.58 8.42
CA ALA A 287 -6.53 28.58 9.17
C ALA A 287 -7.84 29.02 8.48
N GLY A 288 -7.90 28.92 7.16
CA GLY A 288 -9.06 29.25 6.33
C GLY A 288 -9.68 28.01 5.71
N CYS A 289 -9.66 27.87 4.39
CA CYS A 289 -10.20 26.68 3.74
C CYS A 289 -9.15 25.55 3.73
N GLY A 290 -9.46 24.33 4.16
CA GLY A 290 -8.56 23.20 4.01
C GLY A 290 -8.19 22.99 2.54
N ILE A 291 -9.21 22.78 1.70
CA ILE A 291 -9.07 22.63 0.25
C ILE A 291 -10.02 23.58 -0.47
N GLN A 292 -9.47 24.56 -1.18
CA GLN A 292 -10.23 25.47 -2.03
C GLN A 292 -10.23 24.98 -3.49
N LEU A 293 -11.41 24.73 -4.04
CA LEU A 293 -11.65 24.27 -5.39
C LEU A 293 -12.14 25.44 -6.24
N ASN A 294 -11.34 25.81 -7.24
CA ASN A 294 -11.68 26.86 -8.19
C ASN A 294 -12.18 26.28 -9.54
N GLY A 295 -12.72 25.06 -9.52
CA GLY A 295 -13.16 24.29 -10.69
C GLY A 295 -12.49 22.92 -10.76
N GLY A 296 -12.73 22.19 -11.85
CA GLY A 296 -12.09 20.90 -12.13
C GLY A 296 -12.77 19.73 -11.42
N SER A 297 -11.97 18.79 -10.94
CA SER A 297 -12.46 17.62 -10.20
C SER A 297 -11.60 17.33 -8.98
N ILE A 298 -12.20 16.72 -7.96
CA ILE A 298 -11.47 16.22 -6.80
C ILE A 298 -11.92 14.81 -6.42
N ALA A 299 -10.96 13.92 -6.19
CA ALA A 299 -11.17 12.60 -5.62
C ALA A 299 -10.45 12.51 -4.26
N ILE A 300 -11.14 12.03 -3.24
CA ILE A 300 -10.61 11.85 -1.88
C ILE A 300 -10.88 10.41 -1.43
N ASP A 301 -9.85 9.78 -0.86
CA ASP A 301 -9.96 8.49 -0.17
C ASP A 301 -9.03 8.45 1.05
N GLY A 302 -9.55 8.24 2.25
CA GLY A 302 -8.74 8.15 3.48
C GLY A 302 -8.08 9.47 3.87
N VAL A 303 -8.82 10.57 3.85
CA VAL A 303 -8.27 11.90 4.14
C VAL A 303 -8.86 12.48 5.41
N THR A 304 -8.01 13.11 6.21
CA THR A 304 -8.43 13.92 7.36
C THR A 304 -8.21 15.40 7.09
N ILE A 305 -9.25 16.21 7.30
CA ILE A 305 -9.17 17.67 7.23
C ILE A 305 -9.54 18.25 8.60
N THR A 306 -8.60 18.98 9.20
CA THR A 306 -8.75 19.48 10.57
C THR A 306 -8.62 20.99 10.65
N GLY A 307 -9.54 21.61 11.38
CA GLY A 307 -9.47 23.04 11.69
C GLY A 307 -9.88 23.95 10.53
N GLY A 308 -9.59 25.24 10.69
CA GLY A 308 -9.84 26.27 9.68
C GLY A 308 -11.28 26.78 9.66
N ALA A 309 -11.55 27.77 8.81
CA ALA A 309 -12.90 28.25 8.57
C ALA A 309 -13.77 27.15 7.96
N ASN A 310 -13.26 26.46 6.94
CA ASN A 310 -13.97 25.42 6.21
C ASN A 310 -13.05 24.25 5.88
N GLY A 311 -13.59 23.03 5.78
CA GLY A 311 -12.81 21.85 5.36
C GLY A 311 -12.54 21.88 3.85
N VAL A 312 -13.62 21.87 3.05
CA VAL A 312 -13.56 22.01 1.58
C VAL A 312 -14.45 23.16 1.12
N CYS A 313 -13.97 23.98 0.19
CA CYS A 313 -14.71 25.11 -0.37
C CYS A 313 -14.70 25.07 -1.90
N ALA A 314 -15.86 24.88 -2.52
CA ALA A 314 -16.02 25.01 -3.96
C ALA A 314 -16.49 26.42 -4.33
N VAL A 315 -15.59 27.19 -4.96
CA VAL A 315 -15.87 28.56 -5.43
C VAL A 315 -16.52 28.54 -6.82
N PHE A 316 -16.22 27.51 -7.61
CA PHE A 316 -16.78 27.29 -8.95
C PHE A 316 -17.34 25.86 -9.06
N PRO A 317 -18.21 25.59 -10.06
CA PRO A 317 -18.69 24.24 -10.32
C PRO A 317 -17.55 23.23 -10.43
N THR A 318 -17.63 22.15 -9.66
CA THR A 318 -16.58 21.15 -9.49
C THR A 318 -17.20 19.76 -9.37
N VAL A 319 -16.55 18.73 -9.91
CA VAL A 319 -16.96 17.33 -9.71
C VAL A 319 -16.23 16.76 -8.50
N VAL A 320 -16.96 16.19 -7.53
CA VAL A 320 -16.39 15.60 -6.31
C VAL A 320 -16.67 14.09 -6.25
N ASP A 321 -15.68 13.32 -5.80
CA ASP A 321 -15.82 11.93 -5.38
C ASP A 321 -15.11 11.75 -4.04
N PHE A 322 -15.86 11.85 -2.94
CA PHE A 322 -15.33 11.74 -1.59
C PHE A 322 -15.67 10.39 -0.99
N LYS A 323 -14.65 9.70 -0.48
CA LYS A 323 -14.74 8.44 0.25
C LYS A 323 -13.82 8.51 1.46
N ASN A 324 -14.21 7.87 2.56
CA ASN A 324 -13.37 7.74 3.76
C ASN A 324 -12.76 9.10 4.20
N LEU A 325 -13.59 10.15 4.21
CA LEU A 325 -13.18 11.51 4.53
C LEU A 325 -13.63 11.88 5.94
N LEU A 326 -12.70 12.29 6.79
CA LEU A 326 -12.99 12.87 8.10
C LEU A 326 -12.76 14.39 8.06
N VAL A 327 -13.79 15.19 8.32
CA VAL A 327 -13.69 16.64 8.48
C VAL A 327 -14.13 17.03 9.88
N HIS A 328 -13.25 17.71 10.62
CA HIS A 328 -13.58 18.17 11.97
C HIS A 328 -12.90 19.45 12.41
N GLY A 329 -13.48 20.11 13.42
CA GLY A 329 -12.90 21.28 14.08
C GLY A 329 -12.96 22.57 13.24
N THR A 330 -13.82 22.62 12.22
CA THR A 330 -13.95 23.82 11.37
C THR A 330 -14.79 24.89 12.10
N SER A 331 -14.45 26.17 11.97
CA SER A 331 -15.15 27.26 12.66
C SER A 331 -16.42 27.72 11.93
N SER A 332 -16.61 27.34 10.67
CA SER A 332 -17.81 27.61 9.86
C SER A 332 -18.35 26.32 9.26
N THR A 333 -18.03 26.00 8.00
CA THR A 333 -18.70 24.93 7.26
C THR A 333 -17.75 23.76 7.02
N GLY A 334 -18.16 22.52 7.32
CA GLY A 334 -17.32 21.36 7.01
C GLY A 334 -17.05 21.23 5.51
N LEU A 335 -18.10 21.01 4.75
CA LEU A 335 -18.07 20.90 3.29
C LEU A 335 -18.94 21.98 2.66
N ASP A 336 -18.32 22.95 2.01
CA ASP A 336 -18.99 24.06 1.34
C ASP A 336 -18.99 23.88 -0.19
N LEU A 337 -20.06 23.29 -0.72
CA LEU A 337 -20.14 22.73 -2.06
C LEU A 337 -21.40 23.21 -2.84
N PRO A 338 -21.67 24.52 -2.94
CA PRO A 338 -22.95 25.05 -3.42
C PRO A 338 -23.28 24.70 -4.88
N GLN A 339 -22.30 24.35 -5.72
CA GLN A 339 -22.49 24.06 -7.15
C GLN A 339 -21.74 22.80 -7.61
N ALA A 340 -21.37 21.93 -6.67
CA ALA A 340 -20.66 20.70 -7.01
C ALA A 340 -21.62 19.60 -7.49
N THR A 341 -21.09 18.63 -8.22
CA THR A 341 -21.78 17.40 -8.62
C THR A 341 -20.93 16.18 -8.24
N GLY A 342 -21.54 14.99 -8.24
CA GLY A 342 -20.84 13.75 -7.90
C GLY A 342 -21.30 13.17 -6.56
N THR A 343 -20.39 12.53 -5.83
CA THR A 343 -20.73 11.67 -4.69
C THR A 343 -19.91 11.97 -3.45
N ILE A 344 -20.58 11.92 -2.30
CA ILE A 344 -19.96 11.92 -0.98
C ILE A 344 -20.43 10.63 -0.30
N ALA A 345 -19.50 9.73 0.00
CA ALA A 345 -19.78 8.45 0.61
C ALA A 345 -18.83 8.18 1.78
N PHE A 346 -19.28 7.42 2.78
CA PHE A 346 -18.45 7.00 3.92
C PHE A 346 -17.61 8.15 4.49
N THR A 347 -18.26 9.29 4.70
CA THR A 347 -17.64 10.54 5.12
C THR A 347 -18.20 10.92 6.49
N THR A 348 -17.33 11.37 7.40
CA THR A 348 -17.72 11.91 8.70
C THR A 348 -17.42 13.41 8.72
N VAL A 349 -18.44 14.24 8.89
CA VAL A 349 -18.32 15.68 9.10
C VAL A 349 -18.87 16.02 10.48
N THR A 350 -18.02 16.49 11.38
CA THR A 350 -18.42 16.75 12.77
C THR A 350 -17.66 17.92 13.37
N SER A 351 -18.06 18.37 14.55
CA SER A 351 -17.42 19.48 15.26
C SER A 351 -17.21 20.73 14.39
N THR A 352 -18.22 21.05 13.57
CA THR A 352 -18.20 22.23 12.68
C THR A 352 -19.03 23.36 13.29
N GLY A 353 -18.55 24.59 13.09
CA GLY A 353 -19.25 25.79 13.47
C GLY A 353 -19.36 26.04 14.97
N SER A 354 -20.20 27.01 15.31
CA SER A 354 -20.56 27.35 16.69
C SER A 354 -22.03 27.76 16.75
N ALA A 355 -22.67 27.53 17.89
CA ALA A 355 -24.06 27.89 18.12
C ALA A 355 -24.32 29.38 17.80
N GLY A 356 -25.45 29.68 17.15
CA GLY A 356 -25.84 31.05 16.79
C GLY A 356 -25.15 31.62 15.55
N THR A 357 -24.32 30.85 14.83
CA THR A 357 -23.74 31.26 13.54
C THR A 357 -24.52 30.68 12.35
N SER A 358 -24.17 31.09 11.13
CA SER A 358 -24.69 30.50 9.88
C SER A 358 -23.94 29.24 9.44
N ALA A 359 -23.18 28.61 10.35
CA ALA A 359 -22.44 27.38 10.08
C ALA A 359 -23.37 26.20 9.76
N THR A 360 -22.83 25.24 9.00
CA THR A 360 -23.48 23.96 8.68
C THR A 360 -22.42 22.88 8.51
N ALA A 361 -22.78 21.59 8.56
CA ALA A 361 -21.81 20.54 8.27
C ALA A 361 -21.56 20.47 6.76
N VAL A 362 -22.63 20.45 5.97
CA VAL A 362 -22.56 20.34 4.50
C VAL A 362 -23.50 21.34 3.82
N ARG A 363 -22.92 22.32 3.12
CA ARG A 363 -23.66 23.27 2.27
C ARG A 363 -23.61 22.82 0.83
N CYS A 364 -24.77 22.70 0.18
CA CYS A 364 -24.86 22.12 -1.16
C CYS A 364 -26.07 22.64 -1.97
N THR A 365 -26.37 23.93 -1.79
CA THR A 365 -27.61 24.64 -2.14
C THR A 365 -28.08 24.55 -3.61
N PHE A 366 -27.17 24.44 -4.58
CA PHE A 366 -27.47 24.30 -6.01
C PHE A 366 -26.77 23.08 -6.61
N SER A 367 -26.47 22.11 -5.76
CA SER A 367 -25.73 20.89 -6.12
C SER A 367 -26.67 19.77 -6.52
N ASN A 368 -26.14 18.79 -7.27
CA ASN A 368 -26.77 17.47 -7.42
C ASN A 368 -25.86 16.43 -6.76
N LEU A 369 -25.65 16.60 -5.45
CA LEU A 369 -24.82 15.72 -4.64
C LEU A 369 -25.69 14.72 -3.87
N ALA A 370 -25.21 13.48 -3.84
CA ALA A 370 -25.68 12.47 -2.92
C ALA A 370 -24.72 12.37 -1.73
N PHE A 371 -25.26 12.51 -0.52
CA PHE A 371 -24.58 12.23 0.75
C PHE A 371 -25.04 10.85 1.23
N THR A 372 -24.20 9.84 0.99
CA THR A 372 -24.56 8.42 1.09
C THR A 372 -23.74 7.72 2.16
N SER A 373 -24.35 6.85 2.96
CA SER A 373 -23.63 6.05 3.96
C SER A 373 -22.66 6.85 4.84
N SER A 374 -23.05 8.06 5.23
CA SER A 374 -22.16 9.06 5.82
C SER A 374 -22.72 9.60 7.14
N ILE A 375 -21.88 10.30 7.90
CA ILE A 375 -22.23 10.93 9.17
C ILE A 375 -22.00 12.44 9.06
N ALA A 376 -23.03 13.23 9.32
CA ALA A 376 -22.94 14.65 9.57
C ALA A 376 -23.52 14.93 10.96
N TRP A 377 -22.66 15.16 11.95
CA TRP A 377 -23.07 15.27 13.35
C TRP A 377 -22.52 16.53 14.00
N THR A 378 -23.39 17.51 14.21
CA THR A 378 -23.01 18.84 14.71
C THR A 378 -24.01 19.34 15.77
N PRO A 379 -23.97 18.77 16.99
CA PRO A 379 -24.97 19.02 18.04
C PRO A 379 -25.04 20.47 18.51
N ASN A 380 -23.99 21.26 18.25
CA ASN A 380 -23.93 22.67 18.62
C ASN A 380 -24.62 23.59 17.61
N LEU A 381 -25.09 23.09 16.47
CA LEU A 381 -25.76 23.91 15.47
C LEU A 381 -27.27 23.99 15.71
N SER A 382 -27.81 25.19 15.54
CA SER A 382 -29.24 25.49 15.68
C SER A 382 -29.98 25.57 14.34
N ARG A 383 -29.38 25.01 13.27
CA ARG A 383 -29.87 25.08 11.88
C ARG A 383 -29.65 23.74 11.18
N PRO A 384 -30.26 23.51 9.99
CA PRO A 384 -30.05 22.29 9.23
C PRO A 384 -28.56 21.97 9.04
N VAL A 385 -28.21 20.74 9.39
CA VAL A 385 -26.85 20.21 9.36
C VAL A 385 -26.38 19.98 7.91
N ILE A 386 -27.35 19.81 6.99
CA ILE A 386 -27.16 19.72 5.55
C ILE A 386 -28.26 20.54 4.85
N ASP A 387 -27.91 21.21 3.75
CA ASP A 387 -28.86 21.95 2.89
C ASP A 387 -29.64 21.01 1.94
N THR A 388 -29.55 21.22 0.62
CA THR A 388 -30.39 20.57 -0.42
C THR A 388 -29.82 19.27 -1.00
N CYS A 389 -28.81 18.68 -0.35
CA CYS A 389 -28.22 17.43 -0.79
C CYS A 389 -29.27 16.30 -0.71
N THR A 390 -29.18 15.33 -1.61
CA THR A 390 -29.92 14.07 -1.44
C THR A 390 -29.21 13.25 -0.37
N VAL A 391 -29.87 13.00 0.76
CA VAL A 391 -29.34 12.18 1.86
C VAL A 391 -29.84 10.75 1.70
N ILE A 392 -28.93 9.77 1.78
CA ILE A 392 -29.24 8.34 1.60
C ILE A 392 -28.51 7.54 2.67
N ASN A 393 -29.26 6.75 3.45
CA ASN A 393 -28.70 5.81 4.44
C ASN A 393 -27.61 6.42 5.33
N SER A 394 -27.87 7.62 5.86
CA SER A 394 -26.86 8.43 6.56
C SER A 394 -27.37 8.88 7.93
N ILE A 395 -26.45 9.21 8.83
CA ILE A 395 -26.77 9.92 10.08
C ILE A 395 -26.55 11.41 9.83
N VAL A 396 -27.60 12.21 9.98
CA VAL A 396 -27.55 13.66 9.86
C VAL A 396 -28.34 14.23 11.03
N GLY A 397 -27.63 14.87 11.96
CA GLY A 397 -28.27 15.26 13.21
C GLY A 397 -27.52 16.32 14.02
N PRO A 398 -28.22 16.88 15.02
CA PRO A 398 -29.37 16.29 15.71
C PRO A 398 -30.75 16.60 15.09
N MET A 399 -30.83 17.52 14.13
CA MET A 399 -32.09 17.86 13.47
C MET A 399 -32.50 16.80 12.43
N PRO A 400 -33.75 16.30 12.45
CA PRO A 400 -34.22 15.37 11.43
C PRO A 400 -34.12 15.94 10.01
N ILE A 401 -33.72 15.09 9.06
CA ILE A 401 -33.75 15.37 7.62
C ILE A 401 -34.33 14.16 6.87
N VAL A 402 -34.95 14.41 5.73
CA VAL A 402 -35.46 13.34 4.87
C VAL A 402 -34.29 12.51 4.32
N GLY A 403 -34.41 11.19 4.36
CA GLY A 403 -33.41 10.25 3.81
C GLY A 403 -32.26 9.88 4.76
N GLY A 404 -32.18 10.53 5.93
CA GLY A 404 -31.25 10.21 7.01
C GLY A 404 -31.94 9.95 8.35
N THR A 405 -31.19 9.41 9.30
CA THR A 405 -31.59 9.35 10.72
C THR A 405 -30.87 10.47 11.50
N ASN A 406 -31.39 10.85 12.66
CA ASN A 406 -30.78 11.86 13.53
C ASN A 406 -30.35 11.27 14.89
N LEU A 407 -30.11 9.96 14.95
CA LEU A 407 -29.61 9.30 16.15
C LEU A 407 -28.14 9.68 16.36
N ASP A 408 -27.75 9.84 17.62
CA ASP A 408 -26.35 10.13 17.97
C ASP A 408 -25.44 9.01 17.47
N PRO A 409 -24.38 9.31 16.68
CA PRO A 409 -23.44 8.31 16.20
C PRO A 409 -22.58 7.69 17.31
N LEU A 410 -22.65 8.19 18.54
CA LEU A 410 -21.94 7.66 19.72
C LEU A 410 -20.43 7.50 19.48
N PHE A 411 -19.77 8.61 19.16
CA PHE A 411 -18.31 8.67 19.07
C PHE A 411 -17.65 8.35 20.43
N VAL A 412 -16.52 7.65 20.41
CA VAL A 412 -15.80 7.22 21.63
C VAL A 412 -15.40 8.42 22.50
N ASN A 413 -14.77 9.46 21.94
CA ASN A 413 -14.40 10.66 22.69
C ASN A 413 -14.26 11.90 21.78
N SER A 414 -15.39 12.38 21.28
CA SER A 414 -15.45 13.54 20.38
C SER A 414 -14.82 14.82 20.95
N SER A 415 -14.78 14.97 22.28
CA SER A 415 -14.14 16.13 22.94
C SER A 415 -12.62 16.18 22.76
N ASN A 416 -11.98 15.03 22.51
CA ASN A 416 -10.55 14.90 22.24
C ASN A 416 -10.27 14.52 20.77
N ALA A 417 -11.24 14.78 19.87
CA ALA A 417 -11.16 14.43 18.45
C ALA A 417 -11.01 12.92 18.15
N ASP A 418 -11.47 12.07 19.07
CA ASP A 418 -11.61 10.63 18.83
C ASP A 418 -13.02 10.34 18.31
N PHE A 419 -13.12 10.19 17.00
CA PHE A 419 -14.38 10.00 16.27
C PHE A 419 -14.62 8.56 15.84
N HIS A 420 -13.90 7.60 16.44
CA HIS A 420 -14.24 6.18 16.27
C HIS A 420 -15.65 5.91 16.80
N LEU A 421 -16.34 4.95 16.19
CA LEU A 421 -17.67 4.53 16.60
C LEU A 421 -17.59 3.62 17.84
N SER A 422 -18.37 3.95 18.87
CA SER A 422 -18.49 3.07 20.03
C SER A 422 -19.32 1.81 19.71
N GLY A 423 -19.18 0.77 20.54
CA GLY A 423 -19.80 -0.53 20.28
C GLY A 423 -21.33 -0.54 20.14
N GLY A 424 -22.03 0.45 20.73
CA GLY A 424 -23.48 0.61 20.65
C GLY A 424 -23.96 1.63 19.60
N SER A 425 -23.06 2.12 18.74
CA SER A 425 -23.38 3.15 17.76
C SER A 425 -24.45 2.69 16.76
N PRO A 426 -25.45 3.54 16.47
CA PRO A 426 -26.44 3.26 15.42
C PRO A 426 -25.85 3.38 14.00
N ALA A 427 -24.59 3.81 13.86
CA ALA A 427 -23.90 3.84 12.59
C ALA A 427 -23.39 2.46 12.16
N ARG A 428 -23.31 1.49 13.08
CA ARG A 428 -22.69 0.19 12.80
C ARG A 428 -23.56 -0.72 11.95
N ASP A 429 -22.94 -1.46 11.03
CA ASP A 429 -23.57 -2.50 10.21
C ASP A 429 -24.75 -2.02 9.35
N MET A 430 -24.70 -0.79 8.83
CA MET A 430 -25.86 -0.14 8.19
C MET A 430 -25.83 -0.16 6.66
N ALA A 431 -24.68 -0.36 6.01
CA ALA A 431 -24.54 -0.33 4.55
C ALA A 431 -24.15 -1.70 3.97
N ASN A 432 -24.73 -2.07 2.82
CA ASN A 432 -24.50 -3.38 2.19
C ASN A 432 -23.25 -3.43 1.29
N THR A 433 -22.77 -2.26 0.86
CA THR A 433 -21.64 -2.11 -0.05
C THR A 433 -20.83 -0.91 0.40
N GLY A 434 -19.50 -1.00 0.37
CA GLY A 434 -18.62 0.09 0.76
C GLY A 434 -17.18 -0.09 0.27
N PRO A 435 -16.29 0.85 0.60
CA PRO A 435 -14.86 0.74 0.30
C PRO A 435 -14.23 -0.43 1.07
N LYS A 436 -13.10 -0.93 0.57
CA LYS A 436 -12.41 -2.09 1.18
C LYS A 436 -11.74 -1.76 2.51
N THR A 437 -11.41 -0.49 2.71
CA THR A 437 -10.77 0.03 3.92
C THR A 437 -11.46 1.32 4.34
N ASP A 438 -11.30 1.69 5.60
CA ASP A 438 -11.78 2.95 6.17
C ASP A 438 -10.71 4.06 6.12
N PHE A 439 -10.91 5.17 6.82
CA PHE A 439 -9.99 6.30 6.81
C PHE A 439 -8.61 6.04 7.45
N GLU A 440 -8.48 4.99 8.27
CA GLU A 440 -7.23 4.57 8.94
C GLU A 440 -6.61 3.34 8.29
N GLN A 441 -7.16 2.93 7.12
CA GLN A 441 -6.78 1.74 6.38
C GLN A 441 -7.17 0.42 7.06
N ASP A 442 -8.10 0.46 8.00
CA ASP A 442 -8.66 -0.72 8.61
C ASP A 442 -9.61 -1.45 7.63
N PRO A 443 -9.56 -2.79 7.51
CA PRO A 443 -10.39 -3.54 6.56
C PRO A 443 -11.89 -3.37 6.82
N ARG A 444 -12.70 -3.33 5.76
CA ARG A 444 -14.16 -3.29 5.82
C ARG A 444 -14.83 -4.38 4.97
N PRO A 445 -16.00 -4.91 5.37
CA PRO A 445 -16.61 -4.72 6.68
C PRO A 445 -15.88 -5.56 7.75
N ARG A 446 -15.85 -5.10 9.01
CA ARG A 446 -15.45 -5.92 10.17
C ARG A 446 -16.64 -6.63 10.80
N GLY A 447 -17.82 -6.01 10.71
CA GLY A 447 -19.09 -6.58 11.13
C GLY A 447 -19.79 -7.40 10.06
N ALA A 448 -21.12 -7.52 10.19
CA ALA A 448 -21.97 -8.15 9.19
C ALA A 448 -22.13 -7.30 7.92
N ARG A 449 -21.95 -5.98 8.04
CA ARG A 449 -22.16 -4.95 7.03
C ARG A 449 -21.17 -3.80 7.25
N PHE A 450 -21.14 -2.83 6.35
CA PHE A 450 -20.28 -1.65 6.47
C PHE A 450 -20.90 -0.63 7.42
N ASP A 451 -20.07 0.00 8.25
CA ASP A 451 -20.47 1.10 9.11
C ASP A 451 -20.72 2.40 8.32
N LEU A 452 -21.53 3.31 8.84
CA LEU A 452 -21.71 4.64 8.25
C LEU A 452 -20.54 5.54 8.62
N GLY A 453 -20.19 6.46 7.71
CA GLY A 453 -19.12 7.43 7.95
C GLY A 453 -17.73 6.91 7.60
N ALA A 454 -16.74 7.65 8.07
CA ALA A 454 -15.33 7.46 7.70
C ALA A 454 -14.66 6.24 8.37
N ASP A 455 -15.15 5.84 9.54
CA ASP A 455 -14.59 4.81 10.44
C ASP A 455 -15.33 3.48 10.33
N GLU A 456 -14.61 2.37 10.51
CA GLU A 456 -15.18 1.03 10.67
C GLU A 456 -14.85 0.47 12.06
N ALA A 457 -15.88 0.31 12.90
CA ALA A 457 -15.70 -0.18 14.26
C ALA A 457 -15.19 -1.64 14.28
N PRO A 458 -14.31 -1.98 15.23
CA PRO A 458 -13.78 -3.34 15.39
C PRO A 458 -14.81 -4.38 15.85
#